data_AF-A0A2W1HDG2-F1
#
_entry.id   AF-A0A2W1HDG2-F1
#
_cell.length_a   1.000
_cell.length_b   1.000
_cell.length_c   1.000
_cell.angle_alpha   90.00
_cell.angle_beta   90.00
_cell.angle_gamma   90.00
#
_symmetry.space_group_name_H-M   'P 1'
#
loop_
_entity.id
_entity.type
_entity.pdbx_description
1 polymer ?
#
loop_
_entity_poly.entity_id
_entity_poly.type
_entity_poly.pdbx_seq_one_letter_code
_entity_poly.pdbx_strand_id
1 'polypeptide(L)'
;MASPSYTRATTSSEYRSKATPKPSTTTPVKPLSSKLSLSAKTSKSSTPSSSKHTTTPKKPLKRPSLLTSQTKNHLAYTSDLYTITPKDAKKPCPLATLPSELRSLIYTFIFPTAIYVSNARSLQVQARPPALLHVCRAIRIEAAYTYYLHTCFTFTVRNLNFSPITRWLDSLPKQHKALVTRNRRLEINVLPCVKNTCTYPPPGFLIDGYLEDQWVSCQPFGNLYDLPSTLHKRHFLVFCRMAAWWMWCSRLGNKGVRWNYGFEQSTWQNAFAVPDARDAAVLEDFLGECGMVVAMPCVEKAWRRNRGAARGMRDEAIRWFEALDGWYNERYGKEEDGEWDSKMEVVRESIKRW
;
A
#
# COMPACT_ATOMS: atom_id res chain seq x y z
N MET A 1 18.77 -27.48 32.25
CA MET A 1 18.06 -26.23 31.89
C MET A 1 16.71 -26.61 31.30
N ALA A 2 15.62 -26.13 31.89
CA ALA A 2 14.26 -26.57 31.57
C ALA A 2 13.76 -25.95 30.24
N SER A 3 13.11 -26.77 29.41
CA SER A 3 12.47 -26.36 28.16
C SER A 3 11.13 -25.65 28.43
N PRO A 4 10.77 -24.58 27.69
CA PRO A 4 9.45 -23.99 27.82
C PRO A 4 8.41 -24.83 27.08
N SER A 5 7.45 -25.36 27.86
CA SER A 5 6.20 -25.94 27.39
C SER A 5 5.23 -24.82 27.01
N TYR A 6 4.76 -24.80 25.76
CA TYR A 6 3.61 -23.98 25.36
C TYR A 6 2.42 -24.89 25.07
N THR A 7 1.57 -24.99 26.09
CA THR A 7 0.23 -25.54 25.99
C THR A 7 -0.71 -24.60 25.23
N ARG A 8 -1.64 -25.26 24.56
CA ARG A 8 -2.64 -24.81 23.60
C ARG A 8 -3.83 -24.14 24.30
N ALA A 9 -4.42 -23.08 23.72
CA ALA A 9 -5.77 -22.58 24.01
C ALA A 9 -6.33 -21.86 22.74
N THR A 10 -7.22 -22.47 21.97
CA THR A 10 -8.71 -22.35 21.94
C THR A 10 -9.28 -21.18 21.11
N THR A 11 -9.78 -21.55 19.92
CA THR A 11 -11.15 -21.35 19.37
C THR A 11 -11.91 -20.01 19.43
N SER A 12 -12.69 -19.83 18.34
CA SER A 12 -13.79 -18.88 18.03
C SER A 12 -13.34 -17.58 17.34
N SER A 13 -13.96 -17.11 16.26
CA SER A 13 -15.37 -17.20 15.88
C SER A 13 -15.57 -17.30 14.36
N GLU A 14 -16.55 -18.13 13.99
CA GLU A 14 -17.19 -18.16 12.67
C GLU A 14 -18.07 -16.91 12.54
N TYR A 15 -18.00 -16.21 11.40
CA TYR A 15 -19.10 -15.35 10.97
C TYR A 15 -19.49 -15.70 9.54
N ARG A 16 -20.59 -16.44 9.47
CA ARG A 16 -21.28 -16.93 8.29
C ARG A 16 -22.43 -15.95 8.03
N SER A 17 -22.36 -15.19 6.93
CA SER A 17 -23.52 -14.43 6.45
C SER A 17 -23.82 -14.85 5.01
N LYS A 18 -24.82 -15.74 4.89
CA LYS A 18 -25.53 -16.07 3.65
C LYS A 18 -26.40 -14.88 3.25
N ALA A 19 -26.41 -14.54 1.96
CA ALA A 19 -27.50 -13.80 1.35
C ALA A 19 -27.74 -14.36 -0.06
N THR A 20 -28.85 -15.07 -0.22
CA THR A 20 -29.42 -15.50 -1.50
C THR A 20 -30.42 -14.43 -1.97
N PRO A 21 -30.50 -14.11 -3.27
CA PRO A 21 -31.49 -13.17 -3.79
C PRO A 21 -32.84 -13.86 -4.05
N LYS A 22 -33.94 -13.12 -3.86
CA LYS A 22 -35.28 -13.51 -4.35
C LYS A 22 -35.70 -12.57 -5.49
N PRO A 23 -36.39 -13.09 -6.53
CA PRO A 23 -36.70 -12.35 -7.75
C PRO A 23 -38.01 -11.57 -7.67
N SER A 24 -38.11 -10.60 -8.58
CA SER A 24 -39.25 -9.73 -8.87
C SER A 24 -40.44 -10.47 -9.47
N THR A 25 -41.65 -10.12 -9.06
CA THR A 25 -42.89 -10.45 -9.78
C THR A 25 -43.84 -9.25 -9.76
N THR A 26 -44.47 -9.08 -10.91
CA THR A 26 -45.33 -8.04 -11.44
C THR A 26 -46.65 -7.80 -10.67
N THR A 27 -47.16 -6.57 -10.84
CA THR A 27 -48.51 -5.99 -10.59
C THR A 27 -49.71 -6.88 -10.97
N PRO A 28 -51.01 -6.58 -10.66
CA PRO A 28 -51.64 -5.27 -10.32
C PRO A 28 -52.80 -5.31 -9.27
N VAL A 29 -53.50 -4.15 -9.13
CA VAL A 29 -54.93 -3.93 -8.78
C VAL A 29 -55.21 -3.04 -7.53
N LYS A 30 -55.85 -1.88 -7.81
CA LYS A 30 -56.61 -0.94 -6.93
C LYS A 30 -58.05 -1.50 -6.72
N PRO A 31 -58.85 -1.16 -5.66
CA PRO A 31 -59.30 0.22 -5.41
C PRO A 31 -59.73 0.63 -3.97
N LEU A 32 -60.00 1.94 -3.83
CA LEU A 32 -60.90 2.71 -2.92
C LEU A 32 -61.24 2.20 -1.49
N SER A 33 -61.06 3.05 -0.47
CA SER A 33 -62.14 3.88 0.15
C SER A 33 -61.74 4.56 1.48
N SER A 34 -62.41 5.70 1.77
CA SER A 34 -62.83 6.26 3.08
C SER A 34 -61.79 6.61 4.17
N LYS A 35 -61.57 7.89 4.55
CA LYS A 35 -62.36 8.81 5.41
C LYS A 35 -62.08 8.72 6.93
N LEU A 36 -62.02 9.91 7.57
CA LEU A 36 -62.09 10.26 9.02
C LEU A 36 -60.77 10.09 9.82
N SER A 37 -60.08 11.18 10.21
CA SER A 37 -60.34 12.14 11.31
C SER A 37 -60.44 11.49 12.69
N LEU A 38 -59.50 11.80 13.60
CA LEU A 38 -59.84 12.30 14.94
C LEU A 38 -58.60 12.78 15.71
N SER A 39 -58.87 13.89 16.40
CA SER A 39 -58.02 14.68 17.28
C SER A 39 -57.88 14.01 18.65
N ALA A 40 -56.71 14.14 19.28
CA ALA A 40 -56.61 14.03 20.73
C ALA A 40 -55.50 14.97 21.24
N LYS A 41 -55.94 16.15 21.68
CA LYS A 41 -55.22 17.04 22.58
C LYS A 41 -55.22 16.40 23.97
N THR A 42 -54.07 16.29 24.62
CA THR A 42 -54.01 16.12 26.07
C THR A 42 -53.06 17.16 26.67
N SER A 43 -53.68 17.99 27.50
CA SER A 43 -53.19 19.01 28.42
C SER A 43 -51.99 18.55 29.26
N LYS A 44 -50.93 19.37 29.33
CA LYS A 44 -50.62 20.26 30.47
C LYS A 44 -50.72 19.59 31.84
N SER A 45 -49.56 19.29 32.42
CA SER A 45 -49.34 19.40 33.86
C SER A 45 -47.99 20.09 34.08
N SER A 46 -48.04 21.12 34.91
CA SER A 46 -46.98 22.06 35.26
C SER A 46 -46.81 22.02 36.76
N THR A 47 -45.58 21.92 37.25
CA THR A 47 -45.13 22.57 38.51
C THR A 47 -43.59 22.45 38.65
N PRO A 48 -42.95 23.33 39.43
CA PRO A 48 -41.63 23.91 39.14
C PRO A 48 -40.55 23.58 40.19
N SER A 49 -39.39 24.23 40.06
CA SER A 49 -38.28 24.39 41.04
C SER A 49 -37.05 23.50 40.77
N SER A 50 -36.03 24.03 40.07
CA SER A 50 -34.87 24.77 40.60
C SER A 50 -33.72 23.89 41.11
N SER A 51 -32.73 23.63 40.25
CA SER A 51 -31.32 23.86 40.60
C SER A 51 -30.49 24.05 39.33
N LYS A 52 -29.74 25.15 39.32
CA LYS A 52 -28.92 25.62 38.20
C LYS A 52 -27.62 24.80 38.15
N HIS A 53 -27.53 23.88 37.20
CA HIS A 53 -26.25 23.48 36.62
C HIS A 53 -26.33 23.76 35.12
N THR A 54 -25.53 24.72 34.64
CA THR A 54 -25.39 25.08 33.23
C THR A 54 -24.58 24.01 32.51
N THR A 55 -25.10 22.78 32.47
CA THR A 55 -24.66 21.74 31.54
C THR A 55 -25.25 22.10 30.19
N THR A 56 -24.41 22.46 29.23
CA THR A 56 -24.83 22.59 27.83
C THR A 56 -25.60 21.32 27.46
N PRO A 57 -26.85 21.43 26.97
CA PRO A 57 -27.67 20.26 26.69
C PRO A 57 -26.95 19.45 25.61
N LYS A 58 -26.51 18.23 25.98
CA LYS A 58 -25.95 17.25 25.05
C LYS A 58 -27.01 17.01 23.98
N LYS A 59 -26.87 17.66 22.82
CA LYS A 59 -27.78 17.47 21.69
C LYS A 59 -27.87 15.97 21.42
N PRO A 60 -29.06 15.36 21.50
CA PRO A 60 -29.20 13.93 21.24
C PRO A 60 -28.68 13.65 19.83
N LEU A 61 -27.70 12.76 19.74
CA LEU A 61 -27.10 12.37 18.46
C LEU A 61 -28.22 11.84 17.57
N LYS A 62 -28.58 12.62 16.54
CA LYS A 62 -29.64 12.24 15.60
C LYS A 62 -29.23 10.95 14.89
N ARG A 63 -30.15 9.99 14.85
CA ARG A 63 -29.97 8.71 14.17
C ARG A 63 -29.57 8.95 12.70
N PRO A 64 -28.57 8.26 12.12
CA PRO A 64 -28.05 8.54 10.78
C PRO A 64 -29.11 8.48 9.66
N SER A 65 -30.19 7.74 9.88
CA SER A 65 -31.34 7.62 8.98
C SER A 65 -32.18 8.90 8.86
N LEU A 66 -32.10 9.81 9.84
CA LEU A 66 -32.86 11.08 9.88
C LEU A 66 -32.08 12.28 9.34
N LEU A 67 -30.83 12.08 8.91
CA LEU A 67 -30.06 13.13 8.24
C LEU A 67 -30.62 13.34 6.83
N THR A 68 -30.88 14.59 6.46
CA THR A 68 -31.27 14.92 5.09
C THR A 68 -30.13 14.58 4.13
N SER A 69 -30.45 14.34 2.85
CA SER A 69 -29.44 14.04 1.82
C SER A 69 -28.34 15.11 1.78
N GLN A 70 -28.70 16.39 1.90
CA GLN A 70 -27.72 17.48 2.00
C GLN A 70 -26.83 17.39 3.23
N THR A 71 -27.36 17.07 4.42
CA THR A 71 -26.52 16.92 5.62
C THR A 71 -25.63 15.68 5.53
N LYS A 72 -26.09 14.60 4.89
CA LYS A 72 -25.25 13.43 4.59
C LYS A 72 -24.13 13.77 3.61
N ASN A 73 -24.45 14.51 2.55
CA ASN A 73 -23.46 14.97 1.58
C ASN A 73 -22.47 15.93 2.23
N HIS A 74 -22.92 16.86 3.07
CA HIS A 74 -22.05 17.75 3.83
C HIS A 74 -21.18 16.96 4.81
N LEU A 75 -21.75 16.03 5.58
CA LEU A 75 -20.99 15.17 6.49
C LEU A 75 -19.96 14.34 5.74
N ALA A 76 -20.32 13.67 4.66
CA ALA A 76 -19.41 12.92 3.79
C ALA A 76 -18.31 13.83 3.22
N TYR A 77 -18.70 15.03 2.76
CA TYR A 77 -17.82 16.05 2.23
C TYR A 77 -16.87 16.61 3.29
N THR A 78 -17.24 16.63 4.57
CA THR A 78 -16.41 17.09 5.69
C THR A 78 -15.63 15.99 6.39
N SER A 79 -16.15 14.75 6.43
CA SER A 79 -15.52 13.61 7.10
C SER A 79 -14.29 13.10 6.36
N ASP A 80 -14.23 13.36 5.05
CA ASP A 80 -13.14 12.93 4.18
C ASP A 80 -11.99 13.96 4.12
N LEU A 81 -12.02 14.98 5.00
CA LEU A 81 -11.03 16.06 5.00
C LEU A 81 -10.25 16.10 6.31
N TYR A 82 -8.93 16.12 6.18
CA TYR A 82 -8.10 16.80 7.17
C TYR A 82 -8.56 18.25 7.26
N THR A 83 -9.17 18.65 8.38
CA THR A 83 -9.57 20.04 8.61
C THR A 83 -8.31 20.90 8.61
N ILE A 84 -8.07 21.66 7.53
CA ILE A 84 -7.07 22.73 7.56
C ILE A 84 -7.72 23.87 8.31
N THR A 85 -7.35 24.05 9.57
CA THR A 85 -7.70 25.25 10.29
C THR A 85 -6.84 26.40 9.74
N PRO A 86 -7.43 27.43 9.13
CA PRO A 86 -6.66 28.57 8.66
C PRO A 86 -5.95 29.20 9.86
N LYS A 87 -4.69 29.60 9.68
CA LYS A 87 -3.93 30.32 10.72
C LYS A 87 -4.64 31.62 11.10
N ASP A 88 -5.29 32.26 10.13
CA ASP A 88 -6.14 33.44 10.33
C ASP A 88 -7.37 33.32 9.42
N ALA A 89 -8.55 33.15 10.01
CA ALA A 89 -9.80 33.00 9.27
C ALA A 89 -10.29 34.31 8.63
N LYS A 90 -9.76 35.47 9.05
CA LYS A 90 -10.19 36.78 8.56
C LYS A 90 -9.43 37.23 7.32
N LYS A 91 -8.27 36.62 7.03
CA LYS A 91 -7.44 37.00 5.88
C LYS A 91 -7.84 36.18 4.65
N PRO A 92 -8.12 36.84 3.50
CA PRO A 92 -8.31 36.11 2.26
C PRO A 92 -7.01 35.37 1.88
N CYS A 93 -7.14 34.22 1.21
CA CYS A 93 -6.00 33.51 0.64
C CYS A 93 -5.80 34.01 -0.80
N PRO A 94 -4.80 34.87 -1.09
CA PRO A 94 -4.66 35.47 -2.42
C PRO A 94 -4.39 34.43 -3.51
N LEU A 95 -3.74 33.32 -3.13
CA LEU A 95 -3.55 32.21 -4.06
C LEU A 95 -4.89 31.59 -4.46
N ALA A 96 -5.85 31.48 -3.53
CA ALA A 96 -7.17 30.91 -3.80
C ALA A 96 -8.08 31.84 -4.63
N THR A 97 -7.79 33.14 -4.72
CA THR A 97 -8.54 34.08 -5.56
C THR A 97 -8.12 34.03 -7.04
N LEU A 98 -7.01 33.37 -7.36
CA LEU A 98 -6.57 33.21 -8.74
C LEU A 98 -7.43 32.19 -9.50
N PRO A 99 -7.66 32.40 -10.81
CA PRO A 99 -8.21 31.37 -11.70
C PRO A 99 -7.47 30.03 -11.56
N SER A 100 -8.21 28.92 -11.67
CA SER A 100 -7.66 27.56 -11.53
C SER A 100 -6.52 27.27 -12.51
N GLU A 101 -6.55 27.88 -13.70
CA GLU A 101 -5.50 27.75 -14.72
C GLU A 101 -4.17 28.32 -14.24
N LEU A 102 -4.19 29.55 -13.71
CA LEU A 102 -3.00 30.19 -13.14
C LEU A 102 -2.50 29.43 -11.91
N ARG A 103 -3.41 28.93 -11.06
CA ARG A 103 -3.04 28.09 -9.92
C ARG A 103 -2.35 26.80 -10.37
N SER A 104 -2.89 26.13 -11.38
CA SER A 104 -2.31 24.90 -11.93
C SER A 104 -0.92 25.14 -12.51
N LEU A 105 -0.73 26.25 -13.23
CA LEU A 105 0.58 26.67 -13.74
C LEU A 105 1.56 26.96 -12.60
N ILE A 106 1.12 27.62 -11.53
CA ILE A 106 1.95 27.82 -10.33
C ILE A 106 2.37 26.46 -9.74
N TYR A 107 1.46 25.49 -9.66
CA TYR A 107 1.76 24.16 -9.12
C TYR A 107 2.84 23.41 -9.92
N THR A 108 2.85 23.55 -11.24
CA THR A 108 3.88 22.91 -12.09
C THR A 108 5.27 23.48 -11.87
N PHE A 109 5.39 24.74 -11.44
CA PHE A 109 6.68 25.35 -11.10
C PHE A 109 7.11 25.12 -9.65
N ILE A 110 6.15 24.92 -8.73
CA ILE A 110 6.46 24.71 -7.31
C ILE A 110 6.84 23.26 -7.03
N PHE A 111 6.15 22.29 -7.65
CA PHE A 111 6.39 20.89 -7.34
C PHE A 111 7.63 20.36 -8.04
N PRO A 112 8.48 19.61 -7.34
CA PRO A 112 9.63 18.98 -7.97
C PRO A 112 9.15 17.93 -8.99
N THR A 113 9.89 17.82 -10.08
CA THR A 113 9.64 16.81 -11.12
C THR A 113 9.85 15.40 -10.58
N ALA A 114 10.82 15.21 -9.69
CA ALA A 114 11.17 13.93 -9.09
C ALA A 114 11.39 14.06 -7.57
N ILE A 115 10.95 13.06 -6.83
CA ILE A 115 11.09 12.94 -5.38
C ILE A 115 11.66 11.58 -5.04
N TYR A 116 12.77 11.59 -4.32
CA TYR A 116 13.37 10.39 -3.75
C TYR A 116 12.79 10.15 -2.36
N VAL A 117 12.05 9.06 -2.21
CA VAL A 117 11.47 8.66 -0.93
C VAL A 117 12.41 7.65 -0.26
N SER A 118 13.33 8.16 0.55
CA SER A 118 14.32 7.34 1.27
C SER A 118 13.83 6.97 2.68
N ASN A 119 14.19 5.75 3.13
CA ASN A 119 13.90 5.24 4.48
C ASN A 119 14.98 5.60 5.52
N ALA A 120 16.12 6.14 5.08
CA ALA A 120 17.28 6.25 5.94
C ALA A 120 17.27 7.57 6.73
N ARG A 121 17.80 7.50 7.96
CA ARG A 121 18.24 8.58 8.86
C ARG A 121 19.28 9.54 8.23
N SER A 122 19.44 9.49 6.91
CA SER A 122 20.15 10.50 6.13
C SER A 122 19.50 11.84 6.40
N LEU A 123 20.32 12.87 6.63
CA LEU A 123 19.91 14.27 6.78
C LEU A 123 19.12 14.80 5.56
N GLN A 124 18.96 14.00 4.50
CA GLN A 124 18.04 14.26 3.43
C GLN A 124 16.59 14.22 3.94
N VAL A 125 16.07 15.43 4.11
CA VAL A 125 14.66 15.83 4.19
C VAL A 125 13.75 14.67 3.78
N GLN A 126 13.17 13.97 4.78
CA GLN A 126 11.99 13.13 4.54
C GLN A 126 11.06 13.93 3.63
N ALA A 127 10.56 13.32 2.56
CA ALA A 127 9.65 13.95 1.62
C ALA A 127 8.36 14.37 2.34
N ARG A 128 8.44 15.49 3.07
CA ARG A 128 7.30 16.09 3.74
C ARG A 128 6.34 16.47 2.63
N PRO A 129 5.03 16.19 2.81
CA PRO A 129 4.04 16.70 1.89
C PRO A 129 4.28 18.19 1.65
N PRO A 130 4.26 18.67 0.40
CA PRO A 130 4.50 20.07 0.12
C PRO A 130 3.58 20.96 0.95
N ALA A 131 4.11 22.07 1.48
CA ALA A 131 3.33 23.01 2.28
C ALA A 131 2.04 23.47 1.58
N LEU A 132 2.05 23.47 0.25
CA LEU A 132 0.91 23.80 -0.59
C LEU A 132 -0.31 22.91 -0.35
N LEU A 133 -0.11 21.64 0.02
CA LEU A 133 -1.18 20.71 0.39
C LEU A 133 -1.86 21.06 1.73
N HIS A 134 -1.31 22.03 2.47
CA HIS A 134 -1.78 22.45 3.79
C HIS A 134 -2.35 23.88 3.82
N VAL A 135 -2.52 24.55 2.67
CA VAL A 135 -2.95 25.96 2.62
C VAL A 135 -4.46 26.10 2.84
N CYS A 136 -5.26 25.61 1.90
CA CYS A 136 -6.71 25.61 1.99
C CYS A 136 -7.25 24.42 1.21
N ARG A 137 -8.56 24.16 1.34
CA ARG A 137 -9.19 23.01 0.69
C ARG A 137 -9.08 23.04 -0.83
N ALA A 138 -9.46 24.16 -1.45
CA ALA A 138 -9.50 24.28 -2.91
C ALA A 138 -8.10 24.06 -3.51
N ILE A 139 -7.10 24.74 -2.92
CA ILE A 139 -5.69 24.57 -3.30
C ILE A 139 -5.24 23.14 -3.08
N ARG A 140 -5.54 22.52 -1.93
CA ARG A 140 -5.13 21.13 -1.66
C ARG A 140 -5.64 20.18 -2.74
N ILE A 141 -6.91 20.25 -3.15
CA ILE A 141 -7.48 19.30 -4.10
C ILE A 141 -6.75 19.38 -5.44
N GLU A 142 -6.58 20.60 -5.98
CA GLU A 142 -5.91 20.80 -7.26
C GLU A 142 -4.40 20.51 -7.17
N ALA A 143 -3.76 20.99 -6.11
CA ALA A 143 -2.34 20.79 -5.90
C ALA A 143 -2.01 19.31 -5.64
N ALA A 144 -2.85 18.57 -4.91
CA ALA A 144 -2.73 17.12 -4.74
C ALA A 144 -2.90 16.38 -6.06
N TYR A 145 -3.84 16.80 -6.91
CA TYR A 145 -3.99 16.26 -8.26
C TYR A 145 -2.70 16.42 -9.05
N THR A 146 -2.13 17.63 -9.10
CA THR A 146 -0.85 17.86 -9.81
C THR A 146 0.29 17.05 -9.21
N TYR A 147 0.46 17.10 -7.89
CA TYR A 147 1.56 16.47 -7.16
C TYR A 147 1.54 14.93 -7.27
N TYR A 148 0.46 14.28 -6.85
CA TYR A 148 0.44 12.81 -6.80
C TYR A 148 0.32 12.17 -8.18
N LEU A 149 -0.15 12.90 -9.20
CA LEU A 149 -0.33 12.37 -10.55
C LEU A 149 0.89 12.53 -11.45
N HIS A 150 1.61 13.66 -11.35
CA HIS A 150 2.66 14.02 -12.32
C HIS A 150 4.09 13.92 -11.76
N THR A 151 4.26 14.04 -10.44
CA THR A 151 5.57 13.92 -9.81
C THR A 151 6.06 12.47 -9.93
N CYS A 152 7.33 12.31 -10.30
CA CYS A 152 8.00 11.02 -10.24
C CYS A 152 8.37 10.71 -8.79
N PHE A 153 7.91 9.58 -8.26
CA PHE A 153 8.29 9.11 -6.93
C PHE A 153 9.21 7.91 -7.07
N THR A 154 10.48 8.10 -6.69
CA THR A 154 11.51 7.08 -6.79
C THR A 154 11.82 6.54 -5.40
N PHE A 155 11.76 5.21 -5.26
CA PHE A 155 12.07 4.48 -4.04
C PHE A 155 13.31 3.63 -4.26
N THR A 156 14.21 3.61 -3.29
CA THR A 156 15.34 2.67 -3.32
C THR A 156 15.08 1.54 -2.32
N VAL A 157 15.01 0.32 -2.83
CA VAL A 157 14.83 -0.89 -2.03
C VAL A 157 16.16 -1.59 -1.89
N ARG A 158 16.56 -1.83 -0.64
CA ARG A 158 17.73 -2.63 -0.29
C ARG A 158 17.27 -3.91 0.36
N ASN A 159 17.94 -5.03 0.10
CA ASN A 159 17.66 -6.29 0.80
C ASN A 159 16.19 -6.71 0.72
N LEU A 160 15.54 -6.42 -0.42
CA LEU A 160 14.12 -6.71 -0.66
C LEU A 160 13.18 -6.16 0.43
N ASN A 161 13.58 -5.06 1.08
CA ASN A 161 12.80 -4.40 2.13
C ASN A 161 11.92 -3.30 1.53
N PHE A 162 10.66 -3.65 1.27
CA PHE A 162 9.64 -2.74 0.72
C PHE A 162 8.85 -1.97 1.79
N SER A 163 9.14 -2.18 3.09
CA SER A 163 8.48 -1.49 4.20
C SER A 163 8.39 0.04 4.08
N PRO A 164 9.42 0.78 3.61
CA PRO A 164 9.28 2.22 3.41
C PRO A 164 8.20 2.60 2.40
N ILE A 165 8.06 1.83 1.32
CA ILE A 165 7.07 2.08 0.28
C ILE A 165 5.68 1.82 0.83
N THR A 166 5.50 0.69 1.53
CA THR A 166 4.21 0.33 2.12
C THR A 166 3.79 1.35 3.18
N ARG A 167 4.70 1.75 4.08
CA ARG A 167 4.43 2.80 5.09
C ARG A 167 4.11 4.15 4.46
N TRP A 168 4.82 4.55 3.41
CA TRP A 168 4.52 5.78 2.69
C TRP A 168 3.11 5.73 2.10
N LEU A 169 2.78 4.67 1.35
CA LEU A 169 1.46 4.56 0.70
C LEU A 169 0.32 4.43 1.72
N ASP A 170 0.55 3.73 2.83
CA ASP A 170 -0.44 3.56 3.92
C ASP A 170 -0.60 4.83 4.76
N SER A 171 0.38 5.73 4.77
CA SER A 171 0.27 7.06 5.38
C SER A 171 -0.56 8.05 4.55
N LEU A 172 -0.80 7.76 3.26
CA LEU A 172 -1.56 8.67 2.40
C LEU A 172 -3.06 8.61 2.69
N PRO A 173 -3.76 9.76 2.68
CA PRO A 173 -5.21 9.79 2.66
C PRO A 173 -5.77 8.99 1.48
N LYS A 174 -6.93 8.34 1.66
CA LYS A 174 -7.57 7.49 0.64
C LYS A 174 -7.72 8.20 -0.71
N GLN A 175 -8.09 9.48 -0.70
CA GLN A 175 -8.21 10.31 -1.90
C GLN A 175 -6.87 10.48 -2.64
N HIS A 176 -5.80 10.74 -1.90
CA HIS A 176 -4.45 10.90 -2.49
C HIS A 176 -3.93 9.57 -3.02
N LYS A 177 -4.19 8.47 -2.30
CA LYS A 177 -3.87 7.11 -2.75
C LYS A 177 -4.57 6.78 -4.08
N ALA A 178 -5.82 7.20 -4.25
CA ALA A 178 -6.52 7.05 -5.53
C ALA A 178 -5.86 7.86 -6.66
N LEU A 179 -5.27 9.02 -6.40
CA LEU A 179 -4.50 9.76 -7.40
C LEU A 179 -3.20 9.02 -7.77
N VAL A 180 -2.50 8.45 -6.78
CA VAL A 180 -1.28 7.65 -6.99
C VAL A 180 -1.54 6.46 -7.90
N THR A 181 -2.72 5.81 -7.85
CA THR A 181 -3.06 4.71 -8.79
C THR A 181 -3.08 5.12 -10.27
N ARG A 182 -3.24 6.42 -10.54
CA ARG A 182 -3.24 6.98 -11.90
C ARG A 182 -1.85 7.46 -12.32
N ASN A 183 -0.92 7.58 -11.38
CA ASN A 183 0.45 7.96 -11.65
C ASN A 183 1.18 6.81 -12.36
N ARG A 184 1.91 7.13 -13.42
CA ARG A 184 2.73 6.19 -14.22
C ARG A 184 4.23 6.31 -13.95
N ARG A 185 4.61 7.23 -13.06
CA ARG A 185 5.98 7.60 -12.71
C ARG A 185 6.30 7.19 -11.27
N LEU A 186 5.87 6.00 -10.88
CA LEU A 186 6.25 5.41 -9.60
C LEU A 186 7.36 4.41 -9.87
N GLU A 187 8.55 4.71 -9.38
CA GLU A 187 9.76 3.96 -9.70
C GLU A 187 10.30 3.30 -8.44
N ILE A 188 10.61 2.01 -8.52
CA ILE A 188 11.26 1.26 -7.46
C ILE A 188 12.59 0.78 -8.02
N ASN A 189 13.67 1.41 -7.57
CA ASN A 189 15.01 0.90 -7.81
C ASN A 189 15.35 -0.16 -6.76
N VAL A 190 15.40 -1.42 -7.15
CA VAL A 190 15.81 -2.55 -6.32
C VAL A 190 17.30 -2.75 -6.46
N LEU A 191 18.07 -2.53 -5.40
CA LEU A 191 19.49 -2.82 -5.43
C LEU A 191 19.69 -4.34 -5.56
N PRO A 192 20.42 -4.82 -6.60
CA PRO A 192 20.61 -6.24 -6.88
C PRO A 192 21.66 -6.86 -5.95
N CYS A 193 21.55 -6.62 -4.65
CA CYS A 193 22.42 -7.23 -3.66
C CYS A 193 21.63 -7.50 -2.39
N VAL A 194 21.76 -8.74 -1.89
CA VAL A 194 21.27 -9.12 -0.56
C VAL A 194 22.46 -9.23 0.38
N LYS A 195 22.71 -8.17 1.15
CA LYS A 195 23.76 -8.13 2.16
C LYS A 195 23.23 -8.65 3.49
N ASN A 196 23.97 -9.55 4.11
CA ASN A 196 23.76 -9.96 5.49
C ASN A 196 24.32 -8.87 6.42
N THR A 197 23.59 -7.78 6.67
CA THR A 197 24.12 -6.70 7.54
C THR A 197 23.72 -6.84 9.01
N CYS A 198 22.79 -7.75 9.34
CA CYS A 198 22.38 -7.95 10.73
C CYS A 198 23.38 -8.80 11.53
N THR A 199 23.92 -8.18 12.58
CA THR A 199 24.77 -8.75 13.63
C THR A 199 24.00 -9.25 14.86
N TYR A 200 22.66 -9.31 14.82
CA TYR A 200 21.86 -9.79 15.97
C TYR A 200 21.60 -11.31 15.87
N PRO A 201 21.74 -12.08 16.97
CA PRO A 201 21.65 -13.53 16.92
C PRO A 201 20.24 -14.06 16.61
N PRO A 202 20.12 -15.18 15.86
CA PRO A 202 21.21 -16.03 15.40
C PRO A 202 21.86 -15.55 14.07
N PRO A 203 23.19 -15.63 13.95
CA PRO A 203 23.90 -15.28 12.73
C PRO A 203 23.52 -16.20 11.56
N GLY A 204 23.45 -15.64 10.34
CA GLY A 204 23.63 -16.39 9.09
C GLY A 204 22.47 -16.43 8.09
N PHE A 205 21.25 -16.04 8.46
CA PHE A 205 20.11 -16.06 7.50
C PHE A 205 19.23 -14.80 7.49
N LEU A 206 19.44 -13.86 8.43
CA LEU A 206 18.60 -12.66 8.53
C LEU A 206 18.97 -11.67 7.41
N ILE A 207 18.01 -11.40 6.54
CA ILE A 207 18.05 -10.29 5.59
C ILE A 207 17.67 -9.01 6.34
N ASP A 208 18.36 -7.89 6.13
CA ASP A 208 18.15 -6.62 6.86
C ASP A 208 16.71 -6.32 7.30
N GLY A 209 16.58 -5.80 8.52
CA GLY A 209 15.32 -5.38 9.13
C GLY A 209 15.09 -5.97 10.52
N TYR A 210 13.96 -5.63 11.12
CA TYR A 210 13.54 -6.21 12.40
C TYR A 210 13.07 -7.65 12.21
N LEU A 211 13.33 -8.51 13.21
CA LEU A 211 12.95 -9.93 13.18
C LEU A 211 11.44 -10.09 13.02
N GLU A 212 10.67 -9.21 13.64
CA GLU A 212 9.22 -9.15 13.58
C GLU A 212 8.73 -8.94 12.13
N ASP A 213 9.36 -8.05 11.37
CA ASP A 213 9.01 -7.79 9.98
C ASP A 213 9.23 -9.04 9.11
N GLN A 214 10.31 -9.79 9.37
CA GLN A 214 10.57 -11.04 8.65
C GLN A 214 9.54 -12.11 8.99
N TRP A 215 9.20 -12.26 10.28
CA TRP A 215 8.21 -13.22 10.74
C TRP A 215 6.85 -12.96 10.10
N VAL A 216 6.43 -11.69 10.08
CA VAL A 216 5.17 -11.27 9.43
C VAL A 216 5.16 -11.60 7.95
N SER A 217 6.29 -11.42 7.23
CA SER A 217 6.40 -11.81 5.81
C SER A 217 6.31 -13.33 5.61
N CYS A 218 6.81 -14.14 6.55
CA CYS A 218 6.85 -15.60 6.43
C CYS A 218 5.53 -16.29 6.81
N GLN A 219 4.78 -15.71 7.74
CA GLN A 219 3.56 -16.28 8.32
C GLN A 219 2.60 -16.87 7.28
N PRO A 220 2.34 -16.25 6.11
CA PRO A 220 1.38 -16.78 5.13
C PRO A 220 1.84 -18.05 4.40
N PHE A 221 3.13 -18.39 4.48
CA PHE A 221 3.78 -19.42 3.66
C PHE A 221 4.33 -20.60 4.47
N GLY A 222 4.59 -20.39 5.75
CA GLY A 222 5.02 -21.44 6.67
C GLY A 222 5.87 -20.92 7.82
N ASN A 223 6.39 -21.85 8.61
CA ASN A 223 7.29 -21.55 9.71
C ASN A 223 8.74 -21.72 9.24
N LEU A 224 9.54 -20.67 9.41
CA LEU A 224 10.97 -20.64 9.09
C LEU A 224 11.75 -21.75 9.82
N TYR A 225 11.33 -22.08 11.03
CA TYR A 225 12.03 -23.05 11.88
C TYR A 225 11.78 -24.51 11.49
N ASP A 226 10.79 -24.78 10.64
CA ASP A 226 10.51 -26.13 10.14
C ASP A 226 11.53 -26.58 9.07
N LEU A 227 12.36 -25.66 8.58
CA LEU A 227 13.34 -25.92 7.53
C LEU A 227 14.66 -26.45 8.14
N PRO A 228 15.20 -27.57 7.64
CA PRO A 228 16.35 -28.21 8.27
C PRO A 228 17.68 -27.49 7.98
N SER A 229 17.85 -26.97 6.76
CA SER A 229 19.11 -26.34 6.31
C SER A 229 19.07 -24.82 6.44
N THR A 230 20.21 -24.22 6.83
CA THR A 230 20.40 -22.76 6.83
C THR A 230 20.25 -22.16 5.43
N LEU A 231 20.70 -22.88 4.39
CA LEU A 231 20.51 -22.47 3.00
C LEU A 231 19.02 -22.44 2.63
N HIS A 232 18.26 -23.48 3.00
CA HIS A 232 16.81 -23.50 2.77
C HIS A 232 16.08 -22.39 3.54
N LYS A 233 16.53 -22.06 4.76
CA LYS A 233 16.02 -20.91 5.53
C LYS A 233 16.25 -19.59 4.79
N ARG A 234 17.45 -19.39 4.21
CA ARG A 234 17.77 -18.22 3.39
C ARG A 234 16.86 -18.14 2.16
N HIS A 235 16.76 -19.22 1.38
CA HIS A 235 15.87 -19.29 0.21
C HIS A 235 14.42 -18.98 0.61
N PHE A 236 13.92 -19.60 1.66
CA PHE A 236 12.55 -19.37 2.13
C PHE A 236 12.33 -17.91 2.56
N LEU A 237 13.30 -17.28 3.22
CA LEU A 237 13.20 -15.86 3.59
C LEU A 237 13.19 -14.94 2.38
N VAL A 238 14.08 -15.16 1.40
CA VAL A 238 14.11 -14.39 0.16
C VAL A 238 12.76 -14.52 -0.57
N PHE A 239 12.24 -15.74 -0.70
CA PHE A 239 10.91 -16.00 -1.23
C PHE A 239 9.83 -15.22 -0.48
N CYS A 240 9.78 -15.33 0.85
CA CYS A 240 8.75 -14.68 1.66
C CYS A 240 8.81 -13.15 1.57
N ARG A 241 9.99 -12.54 1.44
CA ARG A 241 10.14 -11.09 1.27
C ARG A 241 9.54 -10.62 -0.07
N MET A 242 9.90 -11.28 -1.17
CA MET A 242 9.33 -10.95 -2.49
C MET A 242 7.83 -11.23 -2.53
N ALA A 243 7.41 -12.39 -2.04
CA ALA A 243 6.01 -12.79 -2.02
C ALA A 243 5.15 -11.88 -1.15
N ALA A 244 5.66 -11.41 -0.01
CA ALA A 244 4.97 -10.42 0.83
C ALA A 244 4.74 -9.10 0.08
N TRP A 245 5.73 -8.63 -0.69
CA TRP A 245 5.59 -7.44 -1.53
C TRP A 245 4.53 -7.63 -2.62
N TRP A 246 4.62 -8.71 -3.40
CA TRP A 246 3.68 -8.99 -4.48
C TRP A 246 2.24 -9.21 -3.97
N MET A 247 2.08 -9.89 -2.82
CA MET A 247 0.79 -9.99 -2.12
C MET A 247 0.29 -8.62 -1.67
N TRP A 248 1.16 -7.73 -1.20
CA TRP A 248 0.75 -6.40 -0.80
C TRP A 248 0.29 -5.57 -2.01
N CYS A 249 0.95 -5.67 -3.16
CA CYS A 249 0.54 -5.01 -4.41
C CYS A 249 -0.84 -5.48 -4.89
N SER A 250 -1.17 -6.76 -4.70
CA SER A 250 -2.45 -7.32 -5.13
C SER A 250 -3.65 -7.04 -4.21
N ARG A 251 -3.42 -6.46 -3.03
CA ARG A 251 -4.52 -6.06 -2.12
C ARG A 251 -5.47 -5.08 -2.80
N LEU A 252 -6.77 -5.22 -2.57
CA LEU A 252 -7.80 -4.36 -3.18
C LEU A 252 -7.54 -2.86 -3.01
N GLY A 253 -7.00 -2.44 -1.86
CA GLY A 253 -6.68 -1.03 -1.61
C GLY A 253 -5.48 -0.49 -2.40
N ASN A 254 -4.63 -1.37 -2.92
CA ASN A 254 -3.44 -1.05 -3.70
C ASN A 254 -3.62 -1.40 -5.18
N LYS A 255 -4.72 -2.07 -5.53
CA LYS A 255 -5.03 -2.48 -6.89
C LYS A 255 -5.08 -1.25 -7.80
N GLY A 256 -4.28 -1.28 -8.86
CA GLY A 256 -4.18 -0.21 -9.85
C GLY A 256 -2.94 0.68 -9.69
N VAL A 257 -2.25 0.65 -8.55
CA VAL A 257 -0.91 1.24 -8.47
C VAL A 257 0.02 0.49 -9.42
N ARG A 258 0.67 1.21 -10.33
CA ARG A 258 1.65 0.63 -11.26
C ARG A 258 3.04 1.06 -10.85
N TRP A 259 3.89 0.07 -10.59
CA TRP A 259 5.28 0.26 -10.26
C TRP A 259 6.14 -0.03 -11.49
N ASN A 260 7.08 0.85 -11.76
CA ASN A 260 8.17 0.61 -12.70
C ASN A 260 9.37 0.14 -11.86
N TYR A 261 9.88 -1.05 -12.13
CA TYR A 261 11.04 -1.58 -11.40
C TYR A 261 12.32 -1.28 -12.18
N GLY A 262 13.34 -0.81 -11.47
CA GLY A 262 14.72 -0.68 -11.97
C GLY A 262 15.67 -1.47 -11.07
N PHE A 263 16.84 -1.81 -11.59
CA PHE A 263 17.83 -2.65 -10.90
C PHE A 263 19.23 -2.03 -10.88
N GLU A 264 19.27 -0.72 -10.74
CA GLU A 264 20.51 0.05 -10.76
C GLU A 264 21.28 -0.13 -9.46
N GLN A 265 22.57 -0.44 -9.58
CA GLN A 265 23.48 -0.42 -8.46
C GLN A 265 23.53 0.96 -7.81
N SER A 266 23.83 1.00 -6.51
CA SER A 266 23.90 2.30 -5.84
C SER A 266 24.98 3.16 -6.48
N THR A 267 24.69 4.44 -6.68
CA THR A 267 25.66 5.44 -7.16
C THR A 267 26.91 5.52 -6.27
N TRP A 268 26.84 5.04 -5.03
CA TRP A 268 28.00 4.92 -4.13
C TRP A 268 28.95 3.78 -4.51
N GLN A 269 28.44 2.71 -5.13
CA GLN A 269 29.24 1.58 -5.62
C GLN A 269 29.71 1.80 -7.05
N ASN A 270 28.93 2.53 -7.86
CA ASN A 270 29.28 2.92 -9.22
C ASN A 270 29.11 4.45 -9.38
N ALA A 271 30.09 5.21 -8.89
CA ALA A 271 30.04 6.69 -8.86
C ALA A 271 29.98 7.35 -10.24
N PHE A 272 30.39 6.63 -11.28
CA PHE A 272 30.44 7.12 -12.65
C PHE A 272 29.27 6.62 -13.51
N ALA A 273 28.40 5.76 -12.96
CA ALA A 273 27.29 5.13 -13.68
C ALA A 273 27.73 4.48 -15.02
N VAL A 274 29.00 4.10 -15.13
CA VAL A 274 29.53 3.41 -16.31
C VAL A 274 29.11 1.95 -16.17
N PRO A 275 28.38 1.37 -17.13
CA PRO A 275 28.08 -0.05 -17.12
C PRO A 275 29.40 -0.82 -17.06
N ASP A 276 29.70 -1.41 -15.91
CA ASP A 276 30.90 -2.24 -15.72
C ASP A 276 30.48 -3.71 -15.87
N ALA A 277 31.39 -4.58 -16.28
CA ALA A 277 31.19 -6.03 -16.30
C ALA A 277 30.79 -6.56 -14.91
N ARG A 278 31.17 -5.83 -13.85
CA ARG A 278 30.74 -6.09 -12.47
C ARG A 278 29.24 -5.93 -12.27
N ASP A 279 28.58 -5.04 -13.01
CA ASP A 279 27.14 -4.80 -12.87
C ASP A 279 26.33 -5.98 -13.44
N ALA A 280 26.78 -6.57 -14.55
CA ALA A 280 26.18 -7.78 -15.13
C ALA A 280 26.32 -8.98 -14.17
N ALA A 281 27.54 -9.25 -13.71
CA ALA A 281 27.81 -10.35 -12.77
C ALA A 281 26.98 -10.23 -11.48
N VAL A 282 26.81 -9.01 -10.94
CA VAL A 282 25.96 -8.80 -9.75
C VAL A 282 24.49 -9.09 -10.03
N LEU A 283 24.00 -8.84 -11.23
CA LEU A 283 22.62 -9.17 -11.61
C LEU A 283 22.43 -10.65 -11.85
N GLU A 284 23.38 -11.32 -12.49
CA GLU A 284 23.38 -12.77 -12.64
C GLU A 284 23.42 -13.47 -11.29
N ASP A 285 24.28 -13.00 -10.37
CA ASP A 285 24.34 -13.46 -8.98
C ASP A 285 23.01 -13.20 -8.27
N PHE A 286 22.43 -12.01 -8.45
CA PHE A 286 21.14 -11.68 -7.85
C PHE A 286 19.99 -12.56 -8.40
N LEU A 287 19.96 -12.83 -9.70
CA LEU A 287 19.02 -13.75 -10.32
C LEU A 287 19.24 -15.17 -9.78
N GLY A 288 20.49 -15.64 -9.72
CA GLY A 288 20.84 -16.97 -9.22
C GLY A 288 20.53 -17.18 -7.75
N GLU A 289 20.91 -16.24 -6.89
CA GLU A 289 20.73 -16.35 -5.44
C GLU A 289 19.33 -15.97 -4.97
N CYS A 290 18.67 -15.00 -5.63
CA CYS A 290 17.40 -14.45 -5.17
C CYS A 290 16.24 -14.74 -6.11
N GLY A 291 16.42 -14.54 -7.41
CA GLY A 291 15.36 -14.75 -8.39
C GLY A 291 14.95 -16.22 -8.51
N MET A 292 15.92 -17.11 -8.70
CA MET A 292 15.72 -18.56 -8.88
C MET A 292 15.07 -19.25 -7.70
N VAL A 293 15.12 -18.62 -6.51
CA VAL A 293 14.44 -19.13 -5.31
C VAL A 293 12.98 -19.48 -5.60
N VAL A 294 12.27 -18.70 -6.41
CA VAL A 294 10.86 -18.95 -6.75
C VAL A 294 10.62 -20.29 -7.47
N ALA A 295 11.65 -20.84 -8.11
CA ALA A 295 11.63 -22.14 -8.80
C ALA A 295 12.19 -23.29 -7.96
N MET A 296 12.72 -23.02 -6.76
CA MET A 296 13.37 -24.04 -5.96
C MET A 296 12.35 -24.98 -5.27
N PRO A 297 12.63 -26.30 -5.23
CA PRO A 297 11.75 -27.27 -4.55
C PRO A 297 11.54 -26.97 -3.07
N CYS A 298 12.53 -26.39 -2.39
CA CYS A 298 12.47 -26.09 -0.96
C CYS A 298 11.40 -25.04 -0.60
N VAL A 299 11.02 -24.15 -1.53
CA VAL A 299 9.92 -23.17 -1.33
C VAL A 299 8.63 -23.59 -2.03
N GLU A 300 8.66 -24.65 -2.85
CA GLU A 300 7.50 -25.10 -3.61
C GLU A 300 6.31 -25.45 -2.71
N LYS A 301 6.60 -26.16 -1.62
CA LYS A 301 5.61 -26.51 -0.60
C LYS A 301 4.95 -25.27 0.01
N ALA A 302 5.68 -24.16 0.11
CA ALA A 302 5.22 -22.94 0.76
C ALA A 302 4.13 -22.23 -0.05
N TRP A 303 4.35 -22.00 -1.34
CA TRP A 303 3.33 -21.40 -2.19
C TRP A 303 2.17 -22.35 -2.49
N ARG A 304 2.43 -23.68 -2.60
CA ARG A 304 1.37 -24.68 -2.79
C ARG A 304 0.40 -24.75 -1.62
N ARG A 305 0.87 -24.56 -0.38
CA ARG A 305 0.00 -24.49 0.81
C ARG A 305 -0.97 -23.31 0.76
N ASN A 306 -0.60 -22.23 0.06
CA ASN A 306 -1.40 -21.01 -0.04
C ASN A 306 -1.64 -20.61 -1.51
N ARG A 307 -2.27 -21.51 -2.29
CA ARG A 307 -2.63 -21.25 -3.71
C ARG A 307 -3.48 -19.99 -3.90
N GLY A 308 -4.25 -19.58 -2.90
CA GLY A 308 -5.01 -18.33 -2.94
C GLY A 308 -4.09 -17.10 -3.00
N ALA A 309 -3.13 -17.02 -2.08
CA ALA A 309 -2.10 -15.99 -2.10
C ALA A 309 -1.21 -16.06 -3.35
N ALA A 310 -0.83 -17.27 -3.76
CA ALA A 310 0.03 -17.49 -4.92
C ALA A 310 -0.58 -16.93 -6.22
N ARG A 311 -1.88 -17.15 -6.43
CA ARG A 311 -2.62 -16.54 -7.55
C ARG A 311 -2.70 -15.02 -7.46
N GLY A 312 -2.85 -14.47 -6.25
CA GLY A 312 -2.86 -13.02 -6.04
C GLY A 312 -1.53 -12.35 -6.36
N MET A 313 -0.41 -13.00 -6.07
CA MET A 313 0.93 -12.44 -6.27
C MET A 313 1.51 -12.63 -7.69
N ARG A 314 0.95 -13.54 -8.48
CA ARG A 314 1.45 -13.93 -9.81
C ARG A 314 1.69 -12.75 -10.76
N ASP A 315 0.69 -11.90 -10.98
CA ASP A 315 0.78 -10.81 -11.97
C ASP A 315 1.83 -9.75 -11.62
N GLU A 316 2.08 -9.54 -10.32
CA GLU A 316 3.12 -8.62 -9.87
C GLU A 316 4.50 -9.27 -9.96
N ALA A 317 4.61 -10.57 -9.66
CA ALA A 317 5.85 -11.32 -9.82
C ALA A 317 6.30 -11.35 -11.29
N ILE A 318 5.39 -11.62 -12.23
CA ILE A 318 5.67 -11.58 -13.67
C ILE A 318 6.22 -10.20 -14.07
N ARG A 319 5.51 -9.13 -13.71
CA ARG A 319 5.95 -7.75 -14.03
C ARG A 319 7.31 -7.40 -13.43
N TRP A 320 7.59 -7.88 -12.23
CA TRP A 320 8.89 -7.66 -11.57
C TRP A 320 10.03 -8.34 -12.33
N PHE A 321 9.84 -9.60 -12.74
CA PHE A 321 10.85 -10.35 -13.51
C PHE A 321 10.95 -9.87 -14.96
N GLU A 322 9.85 -9.45 -15.61
CA GLU A 322 9.90 -8.80 -16.93
C GLU A 322 10.69 -7.49 -16.88
N ALA A 323 10.54 -6.71 -15.80
CA ALA A 323 11.34 -5.50 -15.61
C ALA A 323 12.82 -5.83 -15.36
N LEU A 324 13.13 -6.89 -14.62
CA LEU A 324 14.51 -7.37 -14.43
C LEU A 324 15.14 -7.79 -15.77
N ASP A 325 14.40 -8.56 -16.56
CA ASP A 325 14.82 -9.01 -17.89
C ASP A 325 15.04 -7.85 -18.86
N GLY A 326 14.07 -6.93 -18.92
CA GLY A 326 14.15 -5.76 -19.78
C GLY A 326 15.32 -4.87 -19.42
N TRP A 327 15.57 -4.68 -18.12
CA TRP A 327 16.69 -3.88 -17.63
C TRP A 327 18.05 -4.52 -17.99
N TYR A 328 18.18 -5.84 -17.85
CA TYR A 328 19.39 -6.57 -18.23
C TYR A 328 19.65 -6.48 -19.75
N ASN A 329 18.65 -6.82 -20.55
CA ASN A 329 18.75 -6.82 -22.02
C ASN A 329 18.98 -5.43 -22.61
N GLU A 330 18.41 -4.36 -22.03
CA GLU A 330 18.63 -2.98 -22.49
C GLU A 330 20.11 -2.56 -22.35
N ARG A 331 20.82 -3.09 -21.35
CA ARG A 331 22.21 -2.69 -21.06
C ARG A 331 23.26 -3.61 -21.64
N TYR A 332 23.03 -4.91 -21.62
CA TYR A 332 24.03 -5.92 -22.02
C TYR A 332 23.70 -6.60 -23.35
N GLY A 333 22.51 -6.35 -23.89
CA GLY A 333 22.01 -7.08 -25.06
C GLY A 333 21.66 -8.53 -24.70
N LYS A 334 21.54 -9.36 -25.74
CA LYS A 334 21.32 -10.80 -25.56
C LYS A 334 22.65 -11.50 -25.35
N GLU A 335 22.71 -12.36 -24.35
CA GLU A 335 23.87 -13.17 -24.04
C GLU A 335 24.08 -14.26 -25.11
N GLU A 336 25.34 -14.58 -25.44
CA GLU A 336 25.64 -15.60 -26.45
C GLU A 336 25.43 -17.04 -25.94
N ASP A 337 25.65 -17.28 -24.64
CA ASP A 337 25.48 -18.61 -24.03
C ASP A 337 24.03 -18.92 -23.64
N GLY A 338 23.18 -17.88 -23.55
CA GLY A 338 21.78 -17.98 -23.16
C GLY A 338 21.56 -18.40 -21.69
N GLU A 339 22.56 -18.27 -20.81
CA GLU A 339 22.42 -18.68 -19.41
C GLU A 339 21.36 -17.82 -18.69
N TRP A 340 21.40 -16.50 -18.88
CA TRP A 340 20.39 -15.58 -18.36
C TRP A 340 18.97 -15.96 -18.79
N ASP A 341 18.77 -16.13 -20.10
CA ASP A 341 17.46 -16.46 -20.70
C ASP A 341 16.92 -17.79 -20.17
N SER A 342 17.79 -18.79 -20.01
CA SER A 342 17.44 -20.10 -19.43
C SER A 342 16.96 -19.97 -17.99
N LYS A 343 17.68 -19.22 -17.14
CA LYS A 343 17.26 -18.95 -15.75
C LYS A 343 15.93 -18.19 -15.70
N MET A 344 15.77 -17.17 -16.54
CA MET A 344 14.53 -16.38 -16.61
C MET A 344 13.34 -17.22 -17.06
N GLU A 345 13.51 -18.14 -18.00
CA GLU A 345 12.43 -19.02 -18.43
C GLU A 345 12.03 -20.01 -17.32
N VAL A 346 12.99 -20.57 -16.58
CA VAL A 346 12.70 -21.41 -15.41
C VAL A 346 11.90 -20.66 -14.36
N VAL A 347 12.25 -19.40 -14.10
CA VAL A 347 11.51 -18.51 -13.20
C VAL A 347 10.08 -18.27 -13.70
N ARG A 348 9.91 -17.91 -14.98
CA ARG A 348 8.60 -17.67 -15.59
C ARG A 348 7.71 -18.91 -15.52
N GLU A 349 8.23 -20.08 -15.87
CA GLU A 349 7.51 -21.35 -15.80
C GLU A 349 7.15 -21.75 -14.36
N SER A 350 7.98 -21.40 -13.37
CA SER A 350 7.60 -21.56 -11.96
C SER A 350 6.42 -20.65 -11.59
N ILE A 351 6.48 -19.37 -11.95
CA ILE A 351 5.41 -18.41 -11.62
C ILE A 351 4.11 -18.74 -12.35
N LYS A 352 4.16 -19.28 -13.57
CA LYS A 352 2.97 -19.75 -14.31
C LYS A 352 2.25 -20.90 -13.59
N ARG A 353 2.95 -21.68 -12.76
CA ARG A 353 2.40 -22.79 -11.97
C ARG A 353 1.72 -22.35 -10.66
N TRP A 354 1.91 -21.11 -10.23
CA TRP A 354 1.21 -20.51 -9.08
C TRP A 354 -0.26 -20.24 -9.41
#